data_AF-A0A699IQQ1-F1
#
_entry.id   AF-A0A699IQQ1-F1
#
_cell.length_a   1.000
_cell.length_b   1.000
_cell.length_c   1.000
_cell.angle_alpha   90.00
_cell.angle_beta   90.00
_cell.angle_gamma   90.00
#
_symmetry.space_group_name_H-M   'P 1'
#
loop_
_entity.id
_entity.type
_entity.pdbx_description
1 polymer ?
#
loop_
_entity_poly.entity_id
_entity_poly.type
_entity_poly.pdbx_seq_one_letter_code
_entity_poly.pdbx_strand_id
1 'polypeptide(L)' 'MQKNYEVLIVSQFTLYGILKGNKPDFHVAMAPDRAKSFYASLVERFQRSYKSEAVKDGVFGAMMK' A
#
# COMPACT_ATOMS: atom_id res chain seq x y z
N MET A 1 7.17 16.43 -6.97
CA MET A 1 7.63 16.91 -5.64
C MET A 1 7.73 18.44 -5.54
N GLN A 2 6.98 19.22 -6.35
CA GLN A 2 7.13 20.68 -6.40
C GLN A 2 6.59 21.44 -5.18
N LYS A 3 5.71 20.82 -4.37
CA LYS A 3 5.00 21.49 -3.27
C LYS A 3 5.48 21.12 -1.86
N ASN A 4 6.52 20.28 -1.72
CA ASN A 4 7.05 19.83 -0.42
C ASN A 4 6.00 19.26 0.57
N TYR A 5 4.95 18.61 0.05
CA TYR A 5 3.92 17.98 0.88
C TYR A 5 4.30 16.56 1.31
N GLU A 6 3.62 16.08 2.35
CA GLU A 6 3.81 14.73 2.87
C GLU A 6 3.08 13.67 2.04
N VAL A 7 3.50 12.42 2.20
CA VAL A 7 2.94 11.24 1.53
C VAL A 7 2.62 10.19 2.60
N LEU A 8 1.37 9.73 2.64
CA LEU A 8 0.95 8.57 3.43
C LEU A 8 0.68 7.38 2.49
N ILE A 9 1.36 6.25 2.72
CA ILE A 9 1.20 5.04 1.92
C ILE A 9 0.46 3.99 2.75
N VAL A 10 -0.69 3.51 2.27
CA VAL A 10 -1.47 2.45 2.92
C VAL A 10 -1.62 1.26 1.96
N SER A 11 -1.32 0.05 2.44
CA SER A 11 -1.53 -1.18 1.65
C SER A 11 -3.02 -1.47 1.49
N GLN A 12 -3.53 -1.54 0.24
CA GLN A 12 -4.97 -1.74 -0.01
C GLN A 12 -5.23 -2.82 -1.08
N PHE A 13 -5.30 -4.08 -0.67
CA PHE A 13 -5.54 -5.21 -1.60
C PHE A 13 -6.95 -5.19 -2.22
N THR A 14 -7.92 -4.55 -1.58
CA THR A 14 -9.31 -4.52 -2.07
C THR A 14 -9.47 -3.76 -3.39
N LEU A 15 -8.48 -2.94 -3.78
CA LEU A 15 -8.44 -2.29 -5.10
C LEU A 15 -8.35 -3.31 -6.25
N TYR A 16 -7.89 -4.53 -5.96
CA TYR A 16 -7.87 -5.67 -6.89
C TYR A 16 -9.18 -6.47 -6.88
N GLY A 17 -10.26 -5.93 -6.30
CA GLY A 17 -11.56 -6.58 -6.25
C GLY A 17 -12.21 -6.72 -7.63
N ILE A 18 -12.55 -7.96 -7.99
CA ILE A 18 -13.36 -8.29 -9.16
C ILE A 18 -14.74 -8.71 -8.66
N LEU A 19 -15.80 -8.13 -9.21
CA LEU A 19 -17.16 -8.46 -8.81
C LEU A 19 -17.62 -9.79 -9.43
N LYS A 20 -17.98 -10.76 -8.58
CA LYS A 20 -18.75 -11.96 -8.96
C LYS A 20 -20.18 -11.77 -8.49
N GLY A 21 -21.01 -11.14 -9.33
CA GLY A 21 -22.28 -10.57 -8.92
C GLY A 21 -22.05 -9.38 -7.98
N ASN A 22 -22.60 -9.43 -6.78
CA ASN A 22 -22.44 -8.35 -5.77
C ASN A 22 -21.30 -8.63 -4.77
N LYS A 23 -20.63 -9.80 -4.87
CA LYS A 23 -19.53 -10.15 -3.98
C LYS A 23 -18.19 -9.81 -4.62
N PRO A 24 -17.33 -9.01 -3.96
CA PRO A 24 -15.97 -8.81 -4.43
C PRO A 24 -15.13 -10.07 -4.19
N ASP A 25 -14.34 -10.42 -5.19
CA ASP A 25 -13.37 -11.49 -5.20
C ASP A 25 -11.97 -10.88 -5.38
N PHE A 26 -11.02 -11.31 -4.56
CA PHE A 26 -9.66 -10.73 -4.51
C PHE A 26 -8.58 -11.72 -4.95
N HIS A 27 -8.92 -12.79 -5.68
CA HIS A 27 -7.98 -13.84 -6.09
C HIS A 27 -6.77 -13.35 -6.91
N VAL A 28 -6.89 -12.19 -7.56
CA VAL A 28 -5.78 -11.59 -8.34
C VAL A 28 -4.85 -10.71 -7.49
N ALA A 29 -5.22 -10.41 -6.23
CA ALA A 29 -4.34 -9.70 -5.32
C ALA A 29 -3.12 -10.57 -4.95
N MET A 30 -1.98 -9.92 -4.71
CA MET A 30 -0.78 -10.62 -4.26
C MET A 30 -1.01 -11.28 -2.90
N ALA A 31 -0.53 -12.52 -2.75
CA ALA A 31 -0.61 -13.26 -1.48
C ALA A 31 0.05 -12.47 -0.32
N PRO A 32 -0.53 -12.47 0.90
CA PRO A 32 -0.10 -11.61 2.01
C PRO A 32 1.40 -11.69 2.34
N ASP A 33 1.97 -12.90 2.35
CA ASP A 33 3.38 -13.12 2.70
C ASP A 33 4.33 -12.42 1.73
N ARG A 34 4.02 -12.45 0.44
CA ARG A 34 4.78 -11.73 -0.60
C ARG A 34 4.46 -10.24 -0.60
N ALA A 35 3.19 -9.89 -0.39
CA ALA A 35 2.71 -8.52 -0.40
C ALA A 35 3.32 -7.68 0.73
N LYS A 36 3.58 -8.27 1.91
CA LYS A 36 4.23 -7.58 3.04
C LYS A 36 5.63 -7.11 2.68
N SER A 37 6.47 -8.01 2.15
CA SER A 37 7.83 -7.68 1.73
C SER A 37 7.84 -6.71 0.56
N PHE A 38 6.92 -6.89 -0.41
CA PHE A 38 6.76 -5.97 -1.53
C PHE A 38 6.39 -4.55 -1.06
N TYR A 39 5.40 -4.43 -0.18
CA TYR A 39 4.98 -3.16 0.41
C TYR A 39 6.12 -2.46 1.16
N ALA A 40 6.88 -3.20 1.98
CA ALA A 40 8.04 -2.65 2.69
C ALA A 40 9.09 -2.07 1.71
N SER A 41 9.42 -2.82 0.65
CA SER A 41 10.34 -2.33 -0.39
C SER A 41 9.82 -1.11 -1.15
N LEU A 42 8.50 -1.00 -1.34
CA LEU A 42 7.87 0.16 -1.96
C LEU A 42 8.02 1.39 -1.07
N VAL A 43 7.72 1.28 0.22
CA VAL A 43 7.88 2.38 1.19
C VAL A 43 9.33 2.85 1.24
N GLU A 44 10.29 1.93 1.33
CA GLU A 44 11.72 2.25 1.32
C GLU A 44 12.12 3.00 0.04
N ARG A 45 11.62 2.57 -1.13
CA ARG A 45 11.90 3.24 -2.40
C ARG A 45 11.36 4.67 -2.44
N PHE A 46 10.18 4.91 -1.86
CA PHE A 46 9.62 6.26 -1.75
C PHE A 46 10.44 7.14 -0.81
N GLN A 47 10.84 6.62 0.35
CA GLN A 47 11.70 7.33 1.31
C GLN A 47 13.04 7.72 0.68
N ARG A 48 13.66 6.82 -0.11
CA ARG A 48 14.92 7.08 -0.82
C ARG A 48 14.78 8.09 -1.97
N SER A 49 13.62 8.10 -2.64
CA SER A 49 13.40 8.94 -3.83
C SER A 49 12.88 10.34 -3.50
N TYR A 50 12.40 10.56 -2.27
CA TYR A 50 11.80 11.83 -1.84
C TYR A 50 12.52 12.48 -0.66
N LYS A 51 11.89 12.47 0.51
CA LYS A 51 12.36 12.95 1.80
C LYS A 51 11.85 11.94 2.81
N SER A 52 12.77 11.23 3.46
CA SER A 52 12.41 10.10 4.32
C SER A 52 11.40 10.50 5.40
N GLU A 53 11.57 11.68 5.98
CA GLU A 53 10.72 12.25 7.02
C GLU A 53 9.30 12.60 6.56
N ALA A 54 9.12 12.88 5.27
CA ALA A 54 7.84 13.26 4.67
C ALA A 54 7.05 12.06 4.14
N VAL A 55 7.61 10.85 4.20
CA VAL A 55 6.93 9.61 3.82
C VAL A 55 6.52 8.85 5.07
N LYS A 56 5.22 8.71 5.27
CA LYS A 56 4.59 7.93 6.34
C LYS A 56 3.97 6.68 5.74
N ASP A 57 3.92 5.61 6.52
CA ASP A 57 3.27 4.35 6.16
C ASP A 57 2.18 3.97 7.17
N GLY A 58 1.27 3.14 6.69
CA GLY A 58 0.32 2.43 7.55
C GLY A 58 0.92 1.15 8.12
N VAL A 59 0.12 0.42 8.89
CA VAL A 59 0.52 -0.91 9.39
C VAL A 59 -0.06 -1.99 8.48
N PHE A 60 0.79 -2.66 7.71
CA PHE A 60 0.36 -3.70 6.77
C PHE A 60 -0.50 -4.77 7.47
N GLY A 61 -1.70 -5.01 6.94
CA GLY A 61 -2.64 -6.01 7.47
C GLY A 61 -3.39 -5.60 8.74
N ALA A 62 -3.12 -4.41 9.31
CA ALA A 62 -3.91 -3.88 10.41
C ALA A 62 -5.22 -3.27 9.90
N MET A 63 -6.26 -3.28 10.74
CA MET A 63 -7.47 -2.50 10.50
C MET A 63 -7.17 -1.03 10.81
N MET A 64 -6.91 -0.25 9.76
CA MET A 64 -6.68 1.20 9.85
C MET A 64 -8.03 1.94 9.83
N LYS A 65 -8.14 3.03 10.60
CA LYS A 65 -9.33 3.90 10.70
C LYS A 65 -9.01 5.31 10.24
#